data_AF-A0A482T2F3-F1
#
_entry.id   AF-A0A482T2F3-F1
#
_cell.length_a   1.000
_cell.length_b   1.000
_cell.length_c   1.000
_cell.angle_alpha   90.00
_cell.angle_beta   90.00
_cell.angle_gamma   90.00
#
_symmetry.space_group_name_H-M   'P 1'
#
loop_
_entity.id
_entity.type
_entity.pdbx_description
1 polymer ?
#
loop_
_entity_poly.entity_id
_entity_poly.type
_entity_poly.pdbx_seq_one_letter_code
_entity_poly.pdbx_strand_id
1 'polypeptide(L)'
;MAEMDIDDEIDRLVNFDHWETVILVAVGFILPMLIKNTIEGRGLFDLPDEAYGVITMLATGFLLDGDYRVYSGMGAGVYSVDKFLARIGVKSTLQNMGA
;
A
#
# COMPACT_ATOMS: atom_id res chain seq x y z
N MET A 1 -37.21 7.19 -13.52
CA MET A 1 -36.47 7.38 -12.26
C MET A 1 -35.47 6.27 -12.21
N ALA A 2 -34.18 6.60 -12.18
CA ALA A 2 -33.10 5.61 -12.14
C ALA A 2 -33.08 5.00 -10.73
N GLU A 3 -33.84 3.92 -10.56
CA GLU A 3 -33.49 2.87 -9.61
C GLU A 3 -32.24 2.20 -10.19
N MET A 4 -31.12 2.91 -10.11
CA MET A 4 -29.82 2.33 -10.36
C MET A 4 -29.60 1.45 -9.15
N ASP A 5 -29.80 0.14 -9.34
CA ASP A 5 -29.79 -0.91 -8.33
C ASP A 5 -28.63 -0.71 -7.35
N ILE A 6 -28.93 -0.05 -6.23
CA ILE A 6 -28.01 0.03 -5.10
C ILE A 6 -27.65 -1.40 -4.66
N ASP A 7 -28.59 -2.34 -4.82
CA ASP A 7 -28.36 -3.75 -4.55
C ASP A 7 -27.37 -4.39 -5.54
N ASP A 8 -27.38 -4.07 -6.84
CA ASP A 8 -26.37 -4.56 -7.80
C ASP A 8 -24.98 -3.93 -7.58
N GLU A 9 -24.93 -2.65 -7.20
CA GLU A 9 -23.69 -1.96 -6.85
C GLU A 9 -23.14 -2.51 -5.52
N ILE A 10 -23.99 -2.78 -4.54
CA ILE A 10 -23.64 -3.45 -3.28
C ILE A 10 -23.20 -4.88 -3.55
N ASP A 11 -23.86 -5.64 -4.42
CA ASP A 11 -23.45 -7.02 -4.76
C ASP A 11 -22.14 -7.04 -5.55
N ARG A 12 -21.84 -6.02 -6.36
CA ARG A 12 -20.49 -5.82 -6.93
C ARG A 12 -19.45 -5.44 -5.88
N LEU A 13 -19.81 -4.61 -4.90
CA LEU A 13 -18.92 -4.25 -3.79
C LEU A 13 -18.71 -5.42 -2.81
N VAL A 14 -19.67 -6.32 -2.67
CA VAL A 14 -19.63 -7.50 -1.81
C VAL A 14 -19.10 -8.74 -2.58
N ASN A 15 -18.94 -8.65 -3.90
CA ASN A 15 -18.28 -9.68 -4.69
C ASN A 15 -16.83 -9.86 -4.21
N PHE A 16 -16.62 -10.94 -3.46
CA PHE A 16 -15.36 -11.33 -2.83
C PHE A 16 -14.20 -11.49 -3.82
N ASP A 17 -14.50 -11.65 -5.11
CA ASP A 17 -13.54 -11.86 -6.19
C ASP A 17 -12.60 -10.67 -6.43
N HIS A 18 -12.95 -9.46 -5.96
CA HIS A 18 -12.06 -8.28 -6.01
C HIS A 18 -11.47 -7.92 -4.65
N TRP A 19 -12.07 -8.42 -3.56
CA TRP A 19 -11.55 -8.20 -2.21
C TRP A 19 -10.20 -8.86 -1.99
N GLU A 20 -9.93 -10.02 -2.62
CA GLU A 20 -8.61 -10.65 -2.54
C GLU A 20 -7.52 -9.70 -3.07
N THR A 21 -7.73 -9.09 -4.23
CA THR A 21 -6.80 -8.11 -4.81
C THR A 21 -6.60 -6.90 -3.89
N VAL A 22 -7.68 -6.34 -3.34
CA VAL A 22 -7.61 -5.20 -2.41
C VAL A 22 -6.82 -5.57 -1.16
N ILE A 23 -7.06 -6.76 -0.60
CA ILE A 23 -6.33 -7.28 0.55
C ILE A 23 -4.85 -7.46 0.21
N LEU A 24 -4.50 -7.99 -0.96
CA LEU A 24 -3.11 -8.17 -1.37
C LEU A 24 -2.36 -6.86 -1.52
N VAL A 25 -3.00 -5.83 -2.08
CA VAL A 25 -2.46 -4.47 -2.14
C VAL A 25 -2.31 -3.88 -0.73
N ALA A 26 -3.32 -4.02 0.12
CA ALA A 26 -3.28 -3.51 1.49
C ALA A 26 -2.17 -4.19 2.32
N VAL A 27 -2.03 -5.51 2.20
CA VAL A 27 -0.94 -6.28 2.82
C VAL A 27 0.42 -5.76 2.30
N GLY A 28 0.56 -5.61 0.98
CA GLY A 28 1.75 -5.02 0.37
C GLY A 28 2.11 -3.64 0.90
N PHE A 29 1.11 -2.80 1.18
CA PHE A 29 1.29 -1.47 1.73
C PHE A 29 1.70 -1.47 3.21
N ILE A 30 1.17 -2.41 4.00
CA ILE A 30 1.43 -2.49 5.45
C ILE A 30 2.77 -3.18 5.75
N LEU A 31 3.16 -4.17 4.93
CA LEU A 31 4.39 -4.96 5.12
C LEU A 31 5.66 -4.11 5.36
N PRO A 32 5.95 -3.06 4.57
CA PRO A 32 7.11 -2.19 4.80
C PRO A 32 7.14 -1.58 6.20
N MET A 33 5.98 -1.19 6.74
CA MET A 33 5.87 -0.61 8.08
C MET A 33 6.20 -1.65 9.16
N LEU A 34 5.72 -2.88 8.98
CA LEU A 34 6.00 -3.99 9.91
C LEU A 34 7.50 -4.35 9.90
N ILE A 35 8.09 -4.39 8.71
CA ILE A 35 9.53 -4.64 8.52
C ILE A 35 10.34 -3.54 9.21
N LYS A 36 10.01 -2.26 8.95
CA LYS A 36 10.64 -1.11 9.61
C LYS A 36 10.59 -1.22 11.13
N ASN A 37 9.39 -1.36 11.70
CA ASN A 37 9.21 -1.44 13.16
C ASN A 37 9.99 -2.61 13.79
N THR A 38 10.14 -3.71 13.06
CA THR A 38 10.89 -4.89 13.53
C THR A 38 12.41 -4.69 13.45
N ILE A 39 12.91 -4.05 12.38
CA ILE A 39 14.36 -3.84 12.15
C ILE A 39 14.89 -2.67 12.99
N GLU A 40 14.23 -1.52 12.95
CA GLU A 40 14.62 -0.32 13.70
C GLU A 40 14.38 -0.50 15.20
N GLY A 41 13.34 -1.22 15.60
CA GLY A 41 13.10 -1.58 17.00
C GLY A 41 14.24 -2.41 17.61
N ARG A 42 15.13 -2.98 16.78
CA ARG A 42 16.32 -3.72 17.19
C ARG A 42 17.62 -2.92 17.02
N GLY A 43 17.55 -1.68 16.54
CA GLY A 43 18.69 -0.78 16.35
C GLY A 43 19.66 -1.21 15.25
N LEU A 44 19.23 -2.03 14.29
CA LEU A 44 20.14 -2.65 13.31
C LEU A 44 20.48 -1.72 12.14
N PHE A 45 19.51 -0.96 11.63
CA PHE A 45 19.68 -0.05 10.50
C PHE A 45 18.67 1.09 10.59
N ASP A 46 19.09 2.31 10.24
CA ASP A 46 18.24 3.50 10.12
C ASP A 46 18.24 3.89 8.63
N LEU A 47 17.20 3.47 7.92
CA LEU A 47 17.02 3.74 6.49
C LEU A 47 15.83 4.68 6.31
N PRO A 48 15.81 5.52 5.26
CA PRO A 48 14.66 6.37 5.00
C PRO A 48 13.42 5.51 4.70
N ASP A 49 12.25 5.95 5.20
CA ASP A 49 11.00 5.18 5.16
C ASP A 49 10.66 4.62 3.77
N GLU A 50 10.87 5.39 2.71
CA GLU A 50 10.61 4.97 1.33
C GLU A 50 11.47 3.78 0.88
N ALA A 51 12.67 3.62 1.45
CA ALA A 51 13.55 2.50 1.12
C ALA A 51 12.98 1.17 1.59
N TYR A 52 12.26 1.13 2.72
CA TYR A 52 11.58 -0.09 3.17
C TYR A 52 10.50 -0.54 2.20
N GLY A 53 9.78 0.40 1.59
CA GLY A 53 8.80 0.07 0.56
C GLY A 53 9.46 -0.49 -0.71
N VAL A 54 10.56 0.10 -1.16
CA VAL A 54 11.32 -0.38 -2.32
C VAL A 54 11.91 -1.76 -2.07
N ILE A 55 12.52 -1.97 -0.90
CA ILE A 55 13.07 -3.28 -0.49
C ILE A 55 11.96 -4.32 -0.46
N THR A 56 10.81 -3.99 0.12
CA THR A 56 9.66 -4.91 0.18
C THR A 56 9.13 -5.22 -1.22
N MET A 57 9.02 -4.23 -2.10
CA MET A 57 8.61 -4.42 -3.50
C MET A 57 9.56 -5.37 -4.24
N LEU A 58 10.87 -5.18 -4.09
CA LEU A 58 11.87 -6.05 -4.69
C LEU A 58 11.81 -7.47 -4.08
N ALA A 59 11.63 -7.58 -2.77
CA ALA A 59 11.49 -8.85 -2.07
C ALA A 59 10.24 -9.60 -2.53
N THR A 60 9.08 -8.93 -2.66
CA THR A 60 7.87 -9.53 -3.23
C THR A 60 8.08 -9.96 -4.67
N GLY A 61 8.87 -9.20 -5.44
CA GLY A 61 9.26 -9.54 -6.81
C GLY A 61 10.04 -10.85 -6.93
N PHE A 62 10.82 -11.19 -5.89
CA PHE A 62 11.65 -12.39 -5.84
C PHE A 62 10.97 -13.58 -5.14
N LEU A 63 10.11 -13.32 -4.15
CA LEU A 63 9.53 -14.34 -3.27
C LEU A 63 8.13 -14.79 -3.68
N LEU A 64 7.40 -13.97 -4.45
CA LEU A 64 6.02 -14.25 -4.84
C LEU A 64 5.92 -14.39 -6.36
N ASP A 65 4.88 -15.09 -6.81
CA ASP A 65 4.56 -15.28 -8.22
C ASP A 65 3.15 -14.80 -8.56
N GLY A 66 2.91 -14.57 -9.86
CA GLY A 66 1.59 -14.20 -10.39
C GLY A 66 1.01 -12.93 -9.76
N ASP A 67 -0.27 -13.00 -9.41
CA ASP A 67 -1.05 -11.88 -8.88
C ASP A 67 -0.58 -11.43 -7.50
N TYR A 68 -0.13 -12.36 -6.65
CA TYR A 68 0.47 -12.06 -5.35
C TYR A 68 1.70 -11.15 -5.48
N ARG A 69 2.55 -11.40 -6.49
CA ARG A 69 3.70 -10.55 -6.79
C ARG A 69 3.28 -9.15 -7.23
N VAL A 70 2.34 -9.08 -8.16
CA VAL A 70 1.92 -7.81 -8.77
C VAL A 70 1.22 -6.93 -7.73
N TYR A 71 0.24 -7.46 -7.02
CA TYR A 71 -0.59 -6.67 -6.12
C TYR A 71 0.11 -6.31 -4.81
N SER A 72 0.85 -7.24 -4.19
CA SER A 72 1.64 -6.90 -3.00
C SER A 72 2.82 -5.99 -3.34
N GLY A 73 3.45 -6.17 -4.50
CA GLY A 73 4.47 -5.26 -5.01
C GLY A 73 3.93 -3.85 -5.26
N MET A 74 2.73 -3.73 -5.84
CA MET A 74 2.04 -2.44 -6.00
C MET A 74 1.79 -1.76 -4.65
N GLY A 75 1.27 -2.49 -3.66
CA GLY A 75 1.07 -1.96 -2.31
C GLY A 75 2.36 -1.42 -1.69
N ALA A 76 3.46 -2.16 -1.81
CA ALA A 76 4.77 -1.75 -1.32
C ALA A 76 5.33 -0.52 -2.07
N GLY A 77 5.08 -0.45 -3.38
CA GLY A 77 5.39 0.72 -4.20
C GLY A 77 4.61 1.96 -3.74
N VAL A 78 3.30 1.83 -3.49
CA VAL A 78 2.46 2.92 -2.98
C VAL A 78 2.97 3.43 -1.63
N TYR A 79 3.39 2.54 -0.73
CA TYR A 79 4.01 2.93 0.54
C TYR A 79 5.27 3.79 0.32
N SER A 80 6.13 3.39 -0.61
CA SER A 80 7.34 4.14 -0.95
C SER A 80 7.02 5.56 -1.41
N VAL A 81 6.01 5.69 -2.28
CA VAL A 81 5.57 7.00 -2.80
C VAL A 81 4.94 7.85 -1.71
N ASP A 82 4.03 7.32 -0.88
CA ASP A 82 3.42 8.08 0.23
C ASP A 82 4.49 8.62 1.20
N LYS A 83 5.47 7.80 1.54
CA LYS A 83 6.56 8.19 2.43
C LYS A 83 7.51 9.19 1.81
N PHE A 84 7.83 9.03 0.53
CA PHE A 84 8.59 10.02 -0.22
C PHE A 84 7.87 11.37 -0.25
N LEU A 85 6.56 11.39 -0.57
CA LEU A 85 5.74 12.60 -0.58
C LEU A 85 5.63 13.26 0.80
N ALA A 86 5.53 12.45 1.87
CA ALA A 86 5.58 12.95 3.24
C ALA A 86 6.95 13.57 3.57
N ARG A 87 8.05 12.95 3.12
CA ARG A 87 9.42 13.43 3.34
C ARG A 87 9.70 14.77 2.64
N ILE A 88 9.20 14.96 1.43
CA ILE A 88 9.39 16.21 0.67
C ILE A 88 8.39 17.32 1.04
N GLY A 89 7.53 17.11 2.04
CA GLY A 89 6.61 18.13 2.55
C GLY A 89 5.40 18.43 1.66
N VAL A 90 5.17 17.65 0.60
CA VAL A 90 4.00 17.83 -0.28
C VAL A 90 2.69 17.57 0.47
N LYS A 91 2.72 16.65 1.46
CA LYS A 91 1.55 16.35 2.31
C LYS A 91 1.11 17.57 3.14
N SER A 92 2.06 18.37 3.64
CA SER A 92 1.76 19.64 4.33
C SER A 92 1.28 20.75 3.39
N THR A 93 1.72 20.76 2.13
CA THR A 93 1.22 21.73 1.13
C THR A 93 -0.22 21.43 0.73
N LEU A 94 -0.58 20.16 0.50
CA LEU A 94 -1.96 19.76 0.18
C LEU A 94 -2.93 19.93 1.36
N GLN A 95 -2.52 19.61 2.59
CA GLN A 95 -3.37 19.83 3.78
C GLN A 95 -3.64 21.31 4.07
N ASN A 96 -2.72 22.22 3.72
CA ASN A 96 -2.91 23.66 3.89
C ASN A 96 -3.65 24.33 2.71
N MET A 97 -3.80 23.67 1.55
CA MET A 97 -4.58 24.19 0.43
C MET A 97 -6.09 23.91 0.54
N GLY A 98 -6.49 23.03 1.47
CA GLY A 98 -7.90 22.72 1.75
C GLY A 98 -8.49 23.45 2.95
N ALA A 99 -7.74 24.37 3.58
CA ALA A 99 -8.18 25.19 4.71
C ALA A 99 -8.51 26.63 4.29
#